data_AF-A0A9X3C052-F1
#
_entry.id   AF-A0A9X3C052-F1
#
_cell.length_a   1.000
_cell.length_b   1.000
_cell.length_c   1.000
_cell.angle_alpha   90.00
_cell.angle_beta   90.00
_cell.angle_gamma   90.00
#
_symmetry.space_group_name_H-M   'P 1'
#
loop_
_entity.id
_entity.type
_entity.pdbx_description
1 polymer ?
#
loop_
_entity_poly.entity_id
_entity_poly.type
_entity_poly.pdbx_seq_one_letter_code
_entity_poly.pdbx_strand_id
1 'polypeptide(L)'
;MKSILFIALLTWGTLAQAQTAIATSGNTTTVVKTPSKQTKTTKTTVSVSDSDNSYSLQASFDAWKTKKLEKLLSDNLDKSLFTTDAGTKIWKKDSKGETAYSFILKGEKLKISIDKELVSDETFEKLKALGEKISETLSEN
;
A
#
# COMPACT_ATOMS: atom_id res chain seq x y z
N MET A 1 20.57 -50.54 32.96
CA MET A 1 19.43 -51.26 32.34
C MET A 1 18.97 -50.42 31.16
N LYS A 2 19.20 -50.92 29.93
CA LYS A 2 18.16 -51.28 28.95
C LYS A 2 17.43 -50.07 28.35
N SER A 3 17.92 -49.69 27.16
CA SER A 3 17.22 -49.38 25.89
C SER A 3 15.82 -48.72 25.97
N ILE A 4 15.45 -47.76 25.13
CA ILE A 4 15.19 -47.97 23.70
C ILE A 4 15.14 -46.62 22.96
N LEU A 5 15.84 -46.62 21.83
CA LEU A 5 15.83 -45.68 20.71
C LEU A 5 14.51 -45.79 19.94
N PHE A 6 13.80 -44.68 19.70
CA PHE A 6 12.75 -44.63 18.67
C PHE A 6 13.05 -43.51 17.66
N ILE A 7 13.64 -43.94 16.54
CA ILE A 7 13.67 -43.22 15.28
C ILE A 7 12.31 -43.43 14.62
N ALA A 8 11.58 -42.35 14.36
CA ALA A 8 10.44 -42.35 13.46
C ALA A 8 10.71 -41.35 12.33
N LEU A 9 11.24 -41.88 11.23
CA LEU A 9 11.21 -41.28 9.91
C LEU A 9 9.79 -41.38 9.35
N LEU A 10 9.16 -40.24 9.05
CA LEU A 10 7.98 -40.18 8.21
C LEU A 10 8.19 -39.11 7.13
N THR A 11 8.68 -39.57 5.99
CA THR A 11 8.64 -38.88 4.70
C THR A 11 7.40 -39.35 3.93
N TRP A 12 6.57 -38.42 3.46
CA TRP A 12 6.09 -38.30 2.07
C TRP A 12 4.86 -37.40 1.99
N GLY A 13 4.78 -36.63 0.91
CA GLY A 13 3.53 -36.09 0.41
C GLY A 13 3.64 -34.70 -0.19
N THR A 14 4.14 -34.60 -1.42
CA THR A 14 3.88 -33.44 -2.28
C THR A 14 2.41 -33.42 -2.67
N LEU A 15 1.73 -32.29 -2.50
CA LEU A 15 0.58 -31.95 -3.32
C LEU A 15 0.76 -30.53 -3.84
N ALA A 16 1.14 -30.42 -5.10
CA ALA A 16 0.95 -29.21 -5.88
C ALA A 16 -0.56 -29.11 -6.20
N GLN A 17 -1.24 -28.10 -5.67
CA GLN A 17 -2.46 -27.59 -6.28
C GLN A 17 -2.13 -26.29 -7.00
N ALA A 18 -1.89 -26.41 -8.30
CA ALA A 18 -2.07 -25.30 -9.23
C ALA A 18 -3.59 -25.13 -9.42
N GLN A 19 -4.15 -24.05 -8.89
CA GLN A 19 -5.50 -23.62 -9.24
C GLN A 19 -5.38 -22.49 -10.28
N THR A 20 -5.84 -22.78 -11.48
CA THR A 20 -6.09 -21.82 -12.55
C THR A 20 -7.27 -20.94 -12.15
N ALA A 21 -7.06 -19.64 -12.00
CA ALA A 21 -8.14 -18.66 -12.07
C ALA A 21 -8.16 -18.09 -13.49
N ILE A 22 -9.24 -18.36 -14.24
CA ILE A 22 -9.53 -17.70 -15.51
C ILE A 22 -10.25 -16.37 -15.22
N ALA A 23 -9.72 -15.34 -15.85
CA ALA A 23 -10.10 -13.93 -15.94
C ALA A 23 -11.52 -13.50 -15.56
N THR A 24 -11.60 -12.48 -14.70
CA THR A 24 -12.65 -11.45 -14.76
C THR A 24 -12.11 -10.27 -15.55
N SER A 25 -12.79 -9.95 -16.65
CA SER A 25 -12.45 -8.88 -17.58
C SER A 25 -13.14 -7.57 -17.20
N GLY A 26 -12.33 -6.49 -17.11
CA GLY A 26 -12.70 -5.07 -17.32
C GLY A 26 -13.49 -4.37 -16.20
N ASN A 27 -13.14 -3.20 -15.67
CA ASN A 27 -12.40 -2.09 -16.29
C ASN A 27 -11.47 -1.39 -15.27
N THR A 28 -10.16 -1.58 -15.40
CA THR A 28 -9.17 -0.59 -14.95
C THR A 28 -8.76 0.25 -16.15
N THR A 29 -9.17 1.51 -16.17
CA THR A 29 -8.73 2.49 -17.16
C THR A 29 -7.29 2.90 -16.83
N THR A 30 -6.31 2.12 -17.28
CA THR A 30 -4.90 2.53 -17.23
C THR A 30 -4.67 3.57 -18.32
N VAL A 31 -4.70 4.85 -17.97
CA VAL A 31 -4.34 5.94 -18.88
C VAL A 31 -2.81 5.96 -19.03
N VAL A 32 -2.28 5.24 -20.03
CA VAL A 32 -0.88 5.38 -20.44
C VAL A 32 -0.82 6.53 -21.45
N LYS A 33 -0.45 7.72 -20.97
CA LYS A 33 -0.12 8.85 -21.85
C LYS A 33 1.33 8.69 -22.27
N THR A 34 1.57 8.42 -23.56
CA THR A 34 2.92 8.30 -24.12
C THR A 34 3.40 9.67 -24.63
N PRO A 35 4.31 10.39 -23.96
CA PRO A 35 4.97 11.53 -24.56
C PRO A 35 6.17 11.07 -25.39
N SER A 36 6.06 11.24 -26.70
CA SER A 36 7.21 11.26 -27.61
C SER A 36 8.02 12.53 -27.34
N LYS A 37 9.01 12.44 -26.46
CA LYS A 37 10.25 13.25 -26.47
C LYS A 37 11.17 12.74 -25.37
N GLN A 38 12.44 12.59 -25.72
CA GLN A 38 13.52 12.17 -24.83
C GLN A 38 13.66 13.19 -23.68
N THR A 39 12.98 12.90 -22.58
CA THR A 39 12.91 13.71 -21.36
C THR A 39 13.13 12.72 -20.21
N LYS A 40 13.88 13.08 -19.18
CA LYS A 40 14.20 12.19 -18.04
C LYS A 40 12.95 11.38 -17.65
N THR A 41 13.01 10.06 -17.78
CA THR A 41 11.87 9.18 -17.55
C THR A 41 11.59 9.11 -16.05
N THR A 42 10.87 10.09 -15.53
CA THR A 42 10.33 10.06 -14.16
C THR A 42 9.31 8.94 -14.08
N LYS A 43 9.63 7.87 -13.35
CA LYS A 43 8.76 6.69 -13.25
C LYS A 43 7.80 6.87 -12.09
N THR A 44 6.80 7.73 -12.27
CA THR A 44 5.65 7.78 -11.37
C THR A 44 4.62 6.73 -11.81
N THR A 45 4.18 5.89 -10.88
CA THR A 45 3.04 5.00 -11.07
C THR A 45 2.11 5.19 -9.89
N VAL A 46 0.82 5.42 -10.16
CA VAL A 46 -0.22 5.51 -9.13
C VAL A 46 -1.33 4.55 -9.49
N SER A 47 -1.82 3.81 -8.50
CA SER A 47 -2.95 2.91 -8.61
C SER A 47 -3.90 3.21 -7.45
N VAL A 48 -5.16 3.47 -7.80
CA VAL A 48 -6.22 3.77 -6.83
C VAL A 48 -7.29 2.69 -6.96
N SER A 49 -7.79 2.21 -5.84
CA SER A 49 -8.93 1.30 -5.79
C SER A 49 -9.90 1.80 -4.73
N ASP A 50 -11.12 2.08 -5.15
CA ASP A 50 -12.21 2.61 -4.33
C ASP A 50 -13.39 1.65 -4.47
N SER A 51 -13.70 0.92 -3.39
CA SER A 51 -14.83 -0.01 -3.30
C SER A 51 -15.81 0.46 -2.24
N ASP A 52 -16.96 -0.20 -2.10
CA ASP A 52 -18.00 0.20 -1.16
C ASP A 52 -17.50 0.28 0.30
N ASN A 53 -16.58 -0.60 0.69
CA ASN A 53 -16.10 -0.73 2.07
C ASN A 53 -14.65 -0.25 2.26
N SER A 54 -13.91 0.04 1.19
CA SER A 54 -12.48 0.33 1.31
C SER A 54 -11.95 1.30 0.27
N TYR A 55 -10.89 2.00 0.64
CA TYR A 55 -10.09 2.80 -0.28
C TYR A 55 -8.62 2.43 -0.14
N SER A 56 -7.93 2.29 -1.27
CA SER A 56 -6.48 2.09 -1.28
C SER A 56 -5.82 2.90 -2.40
N LEU A 57 -4.63 3.39 -2.09
CA LEU A 57 -3.77 4.06 -3.06
C LEU A 57 -2.37 3.47 -2.93
N GLN A 58 -1.80 3.06 -4.04
CA GLN A 58 -0.43 2.60 -4.14
C GLN A 58 0.31 3.47 -5.14
N ALA A 59 1.44 4.02 -4.72
CA ALA A 59 2.26 4.84 -5.59
C ALA A 59 3.73 4.43 -5.52
N SER A 60 4.39 4.53 -6.68
CA SER A 60 5.84 4.48 -6.83
C SER A 60 6.31 5.74 -7.54
N PHE A 61 7.41 6.34 -7.09
CA PHE A 61 7.85 7.65 -7.55
C PHE A 61 9.36 7.82 -7.39
N ASP A 62 9.95 8.87 -7.96
CA ASP A 62 11.39 9.09 -7.82
C ASP A 62 11.78 9.53 -6.41
N ALA A 63 12.96 9.09 -5.94
CA ALA A 63 13.46 9.32 -4.57
C ALA A 63 13.45 10.79 -4.12
N TRP A 64 13.61 11.75 -5.04
CA TRP A 64 13.59 13.18 -4.71
C TRP A 64 12.21 13.65 -4.19
N LYS A 65 11.13 12.92 -4.49
CA LYS A 65 9.77 13.22 -4.00
C LYS A 65 9.50 12.69 -2.60
N THR A 66 10.30 11.75 -2.09
CA THR A 66 10.10 11.13 -0.76
C THR A 66 10.03 12.17 0.36
N LYS A 67 10.95 13.13 0.39
CA LYS A 67 10.95 14.18 1.44
C LYS A 67 9.73 15.09 1.37
N LYS A 68 9.27 15.45 0.16
CA LYS A 68 8.06 16.27 -0.05
C LYS A 68 6.83 15.53 0.45
N LEU A 69 6.72 14.23 0.15
CA LEU A 69 5.63 13.36 0.61
C LEU A 69 5.64 13.14 2.12
N GLU A 70 6.81 12.88 2.70
CA GLU A 70 6.94 12.73 4.15
C GLU A 70 6.44 13.97 4.89
N LYS A 71 6.81 15.16 4.41
CA LYS A 71 6.34 16.42 4.97
C LYS A 71 4.82 16.57 4.81
N LEU A 72 4.28 16.30 3.62
CA LEU A 72 2.84 16.38 3.36
C LEU A 72 2.04 15.46 4.30
N LEU A 73 2.50 14.22 4.51
CA LEU A 73 1.87 13.27 5.41
C LEU A 73 1.97 13.74 6.87
N SER A 74 3.14 14.19 7.30
CA SER A 74 3.36 14.67 8.67
C SER A 74 2.56 15.92 9.02
N ASP A 75 2.31 16.79 8.04
CA ASP A 75 1.56 18.04 8.23
C ASP A 75 0.03 17.80 8.25
N ASN A 76 -0.48 16.69 7.70
CA ASN A 76 -1.91 16.42 7.56
C ASN A 76 -2.43 15.27 8.43
N LEU A 77 -1.57 14.35 8.86
CA LEU A 77 -1.95 13.22 9.70
C LEU A 77 -1.63 13.47 11.16
N ASP A 78 -2.34 12.76 12.04
CA ASP A 78 -2.07 12.76 13.47
C ASP A 78 -0.59 12.41 13.74
N LYS A 79 -0.04 12.87 14.87
CA LYS A 79 1.35 12.62 15.29
C LYS A 79 1.65 11.15 15.61
N SER A 80 0.76 10.20 15.27
CA SER A 80 0.94 8.75 15.43
C SER A 80 1.88 8.14 14.38
N LEU A 81 3.02 8.80 14.15
CA LEU A 81 4.08 8.30 13.30
C LEU A 81 4.88 7.23 14.05
N PHE A 82 4.90 6.03 13.48
CA PHE A 82 5.80 4.95 13.85
C PHE A 82 6.87 4.79 12.77
N THR A 83 8.15 4.76 13.17
CA THR A 83 9.27 4.51 12.25
C THR A 83 9.93 3.18 12.59
N THR A 84 10.14 2.32 11.60
CA THR A 84 10.86 1.05 11.79
C THR A 84 12.37 1.23 11.58
N ASP A 85 13.17 0.30 12.09
CA ASP A 85 14.63 0.29 11.88
C ASP A 85 15.03 0.24 10.40
N ALA A 86 14.14 -0.28 9.54
CA ALA A 86 14.33 -0.32 8.09
C ALA A 86 13.98 0.99 7.37
N GLY A 87 13.72 2.08 8.11
CA GLY A 87 13.39 3.40 7.55
C GLY A 87 11.96 3.51 7.01
N THR A 88 11.07 2.56 7.32
CA THR A 88 9.65 2.66 6.95
C THR A 88 8.95 3.60 7.91
N LYS A 89 8.22 4.58 7.38
CA LYS A 89 7.38 5.51 8.15
C LYS A 89 5.92 5.09 8.01
N ILE A 90 5.25 4.90 9.13
CA ILE A 90 3.89 4.38 9.21
C ILE A 90 3.06 5.34 10.05
N TRP A 91 2.03 5.94 9.46
CA TRP A 91 0.95 6.59 10.19
C TRP A 91 -0.23 5.63 10.19
N LYS A 92 -0.71 5.26 11.37
CA LYS A 92 -1.88 4.39 11.47
C LYS A 92 -2.82 4.83 12.59
N LYS A 93 -4.08 4.46 12.44
CA LYS A 93 -5.07 4.58 13.49
C LYS A 93 -5.88 3.30 13.56
N ASP A 94 -5.98 2.78 14.77
CA ASP A 94 -6.75 1.59 15.06
C ASP A 94 -8.09 2.02 15.69
N SER A 95 -9.18 1.34 15.32
CA SER A 95 -10.56 1.55 15.79
C SER A 95 -11.18 0.19 16.03
N LYS A 96 -11.82 -0.02 17.18
CA LYS A 96 -12.43 -1.31 17.58
C LYS A 96 -11.48 -2.53 17.51
N GLY A 97 -10.17 -2.32 17.63
CA GLY A 97 -9.17 -3.39 17.54
C GLY A 97 -8.68 -3.70 16.12
N GLU A 98 -9.18 -3.00 15.11
CA GLU A 98 -8.82 -3.14 13.70
C GLU A 98 -8.19 -1.84 13.17
N THR A 99 -7.42 -1.91 12.07
CA THR A 99 -6.77 -0.71 11.50
C THR A 99 -7.75 0.06 10.62
N ALA A 100 -8.26 1.18 11.13
CA ALA A 100 -9.17 2.05 10.40
C ALA A 100 -8.50 2.74 9.21
N TYR A 101 -7.25 3.19 9.38
CA TYR A 101 -6.43 3.64 8.27
C TYR A 101 -4.94 3.42 8.49
N SER A 102 -4.19 3.31 7.41
CA SER A 102 -2.74 3.30 7.40
C SER A 102 -2.14 4.00 6.18
N PHE A 103 -1.05 4.71 6.42
CA PHE A 103 -0.20 5.34 5.41
C PHE A 103 1.23 4.84 5.65
N ILE A 104 1.77 4.12 4.69
CA ILE A 104 3.08 3.47 4.79
C ILE A 104 3.97 4.05 3.70
N LEU A 105 4.99 4.80 4.12
CA LEU A 105 6.01 5.37 3.25
C LEU A 105 7.32 4.58 3.45
N LYS A 106 7.80 3.96 2.37
CA LYS A 106 9.06 3.20 2.36
C LYS A 106 9.85 3.52 1.09
N GLY A 107 10.90 4.34 1.23
CA GLY A 107 11.70 4.80 0.10
C GLY A 107 10.87 5.53 -0.95
N GLU A 108 10.85 5.00 -2.17
CA GLU A 108 10.12 5.48 -3.34
C GLU A 108 8.65 5.03 -3.40
N LYS A 109 8.15 4.35 -2.36
CA LYS A 109 6.82 3.73 -2.37
C LYS A 109 5.93 4.26 -1.26
N LEU A 110 4.68 4.52 -1.63
CA LEU A 110 3.61 4.88 -0.71
C LEU A 110 2.46 3.88 -0.85
N LYS A 111 1.95 3.40 0.29
CA LYS A 111 0.73 2.61 0.38
C LYS A 111 -0.23 3.25 1.36
N ILE A 112 -1.44 3.53 0.91
CA ILE A 112 -2.56 4.04 1.70
C ILE A 112 -3.63 2.95 1.73
N SER A 113 -4.22 2.72 2.90
CA SER A 113 -5.35 1.82 3.07
C SER A 113 -6.29 2.42 4.10
N ILE A 114 -7.56 2.54 3.74
CA ILE A 114 -8.63 3.10 4.58
C ILE A 114 -9.77 2.10 4.55
N ASP A 115 -10.22 1.73 5.74
CA ASP A 115 -11.44 0.96 5.94
C ASP A 115 -12.59 1.94 6.22
N LYS A 116 -13.58 1.95 5.32
CA LYS A 116 -14.71 2.90 5.39
C LYS A 116 -15.68 2.56 6.50
N GLU A 117 -15.71 1.31 6.97
CA GLU A 117 -16.60 0.89 8.06
C GLU A 117 -16.05 1.29 9.43
N LEU A 118 -14.75 1.55 9.52
CA LEU A 118 -14.04 1.87 10.76
C LEU A 118 -13.76 3.37 10.94
N VAL A 119 -14.03 4.19 9.93
CA VAL A 119 -13.92 5.67 9.97
C VAL A 119 -15.29 6.31 9.76
N SER A 120 -15.48 7.55 10.22
CA SER A 120 -16.67 8.32 9.83
C SER A 120 -16.57 8.79 8.38
N ASP A 121 -17.70 9.01 7.72
CA ASP A 121 -17.75 9.56 6.35
C ASP A 121 -16.94 10.86 6.21
N GLU A 122 -17.03 11.76 7.19
CA GLU A 122 -16.23 12.99 7.21
C GLU A 122 -14.72 12.72 7.25
N THR A 123 -14.30 11.72 8.03
CA THR A 123 -12.89 11.30 8.11
C THR A 123 -12.45 10.65 6.80
N PHE A 124 -13.30 9.80 6.23
CA PHE A 124 -13.05 9.16 4.94
C PHE A 124 -12.80 10.19 3.84
N GLU A 125 -13.68 11.17 3.69
CA GLU A 125 -13.54 12.22 2.66
C GLU A 125 -12.26 13.04 2.83
N LYS A 126 -11.89 13.38 4.08
CA LYS A 126 -10.62 14.07 4.38
C LYS A 126 -9.40 13.24 3.97
N LEU A 127 -9.41 11.93 4.29
CA LEU A 127 -8.31 11.04 3.96
C LEU A 127 -8.24 10.75 2.45
N LYS A 128 -9.39 10.62 1.78
CA LYS A 128 -9.48 10.48 0.32
C LYS A 128 -8.93 11.71 -0.39
N ALA A 129 -9.34 12.91 0.02
CA ALA A 129 -8.82 14.17 -0.50
C ALA A 129 -7.29 14.29 -0.32
N LEU A 130 -6.75 13.81 0.81
CA LEU A 130 -5.30 13.72 1.00
C LEU A 130 -4.64 12.75 0.01
N GLY A 131 -5.25 11.58 -0.23
CA GLY A 131 -4.79 10.62 -1.23
C GLY A 131 -4.78 11.19 -2.66
N GLU A 132 -5.80 11.95 -3.03
CA GLU A 132 -5.88 12.64 -4.32
C GLU A 132 -4.80 13.73 -4.46
N LYS A 133 -4.61 14.57 -3.43
CA LYS A 133 -3.54 15.57 -3.39
C LYS A 133 -2.13 14.96 -3.52
N ILE A 134 -1.93 13.79 -2.93
CA ILE A 134 -0.71 12.99 -3.06
C ILE A 134 -0.52 12.55 -4.52
N SER A 135 -1.57 12.01 -5.15
CA SER A 135 -1.53 11.59 -6.56
C SER A 135 -1.18 12.75 -7.50
N GLU A 136 -1.76 13.92 -7.27
CA GLU A 136 -1.47 15.15 -8.02
C GLU A 136 -0.01 15.59 -7.83
N THR A 137 0.45 15.68 -6.58
CA THR A 137 1.84 16.02 -6.23
C THR A 137 2.85 15.07 -6.89
N LEU A 138 2.48 13.80 -7.06
CA LEU A 138 3.30 12.79 -7.71
C LEU A 138 3.30 12.88 -9.23
N SER A 139 2.24 13.45 -9.81
CA SER A 139 2.08 13.64 -11.25
C SER A 139 2.75 14.91 -11.78
N GLU A 140 2.92 15.93 -10.94
CA GLU A 140 3.70 17.13 -11.25
C GLU A 140 5.19 16.80 -11.47
N ASN A 141 5.77 17.25 -12.59
CA ASN A 141 7.16 16.98 -12.97
C ASN A 141 8.06 18.19 -12.66
#